data_AF-A0A2P4SFC4-F1
#
_entry.id   AF-A0A2P4SFC4-F1
#
_cell.length_a   1.000
_cell.length_b   1.000
_cell.length_c   1.000
_cell.angle_alpha   90.00
_cell.angle_beta   90.00
_cell.angle_gamma   90.00
#
_symmetry.space_group_name_H-M   'P 1'
#
loop_
_entity.id
_entity.type
_entity.pdbx_description
1 polymer ?
#
loop_
_entity_poly.entity_id
_entity_poly.type
_entity_poly.pdbx_seq_one_letter_code
_entity_poly.pdbx_strand_id
1 'polypeptide(L)'
;MAEDGTAVPWELPGCVVSVSDPSEPDVEPSSCSGAILCRSPGLVLCPAAVLVPFLQPDLTAWPHGDALPPSALRPGLHILVLQAAPPPDAVRQHVACPLALLRCDAFARALPGTLSVAEESAEALPWFCWLRVPGLDTPGGTWTPWAPAATLRKGAALLACGTPFGALCPELFLNALSTGVLSNATGPHRALLLTDARCLPGTQGGPVLALAPTSSPPRLVAVVAASAGCQGGQGLGLALLCSLHALLQSARGVLPELSSLPPPLPLPEAHGSPTLRCAALVESGSSWGSGTLVAPRLLLTCRHVLQQGAPLRVTLRHSTMRDTILQARLVFATAEASPFDVAVLELQDSVPSFQPPDLATTFQPGEAVLALGFGALGRACGPSVMGGVLSAVVGTPPVMLQSTCAVHAGSSGGPLLSAHDGCLLGIVASNARDNTAGTTYPHLNFCIPISLLRAPLARYRCSGNPAAFAPLNAASEGARAAWRLQQRPPSKL
;
A
#
# COMPACT_ATOMS: atom_id res chain seq x y z
N MET A 1 -13.33 -7.56 11.45
CA MET A 1 -13.15 -6.86 12.75
C MET A 1 -12.93 -7.93 13.79
N ALA A 2 -11.83 -7.88 14.54
CA ALA A 2 -11.60 -8.80 15.65
C ALA A 2 -12.51 -8.39 16.81
N GLU A 3 -13.36 -9.31 17.28
CA GLU A 3 -14.30 -9.09 18.38
C GLU A 3 -13.67 -9.21 19.77
N ASP A 4 -12.38 -9.51 19.89
CA ASP A 4 -11.71 -9.53 21.20
C ASP A 4 -10.85 -8.28 21.39
N GLY A 5 -11.33 -7.40 22.28
CA GLY A 5 -10.61 -6.26 22.84
C GLY A 5 -9.42 -6.66 23.72
N THR A 6 -8.53 -7.51 23.24
CA THR A 6 -7.24 -7.77 23.88
C THR A 6 -6.32 -6.58 23.62
N ALA A 7 -6.08 -5.79 24.67
CA ALA A 7 -5.05 -4.76 24.74
C ALA A 7 -3.75 -5.26 24.08
N VAL A 8 -3.15 -4.45 23.22
CA VAL A 8 -1.88 -4.73 22.54
C VAL A 8 -0.83 -5.09 23.61
N PRO A 9 -0.49 -6.37 23.83
CA PRO A 9 0.26 -6.79 25.01
C PRO A 9 1.78 -6.68 24.82
N TRP A 10 2.22 -5.95 23.78
CA TRP A 10 3.61 -5.81 23.39
C TRP A 10 3.95 -4.32 23.24
N GLU A 11 5.16 -3.97 23.63
CA GLU A 11 5.67 -2.61 23.54
C GLU A 11 5.89 -2.21 22.07
N LEU A 12 5.23 -1.13 21.64
CA LEU A 12 5.37 -0.60 20.30
C LEU A 12 6.81 -0.07 20.10
N PRO A 13 7.54 -0.50 19.06
CA PRO A 13 8.91 -0.07 18.82
C PRO A 13 8.98 1.35 18.19
N GLY A 14 7.98 2.21 18.45
CA GLY A 14 7.90 3.56 17.93
C GLY A 14 8.49 4.58 18.90
N CYS A 15 9.11 5.63 18.36
CA CYS A 15 9.57 6.79 19.11
C CYS A 15 9.47 8.07 18.27
N VAL A 16 9.74 9.22 18.88
CA VAL A 16 10.00 10.48 18.17
C VAL A 16 11.50 10.74 18.19
N VAL A 17 12.06 11.17 17.07
CA VAL A 17 13.40 11.75 17.00
C VAL A 17 13.24 13.26 16.84
N SER A 18 13.88 14.03 17.71
CA SER A 18 13.90 15.49 17.67
C SER A 18 15.35 15.97 17.61
N VAL A 19 15.62 16.94 16.75
CA VAL A 19 16.94 17.52 16.53
C VAL A 19 16.83 19.03 16.66
N SER A 20 17.65 19.61 17.53
CA SER A 20 17.77 21.06 17.72
C SER A 20 19.22 21.48 17.79
N ASP A 21 19.53 22.70 17.33
CA ASP A 21 20.83 23.33 17.53
C ASP A 21 20.73 24.32 18.71
N PRO A 22 21.38 24.05 19.85
CA PRO A 22 21.37 24.96 21.00
C PRO A 22 21.93 26.36 20.70
N SER A 23 22.72 26.52 19.63
CA SER A 23 23.22 27.83 19.20
C SER A 23 22.17 28.67 18.47
N GLU A 24 21.07 28.06 18.03
CA GLU A 24 19.96 28.70 17.31
C GLU A 24 18.63 28.41 18.06
N PRO A 25 18.44 28.92 19.29
CA PRO A 25 17.31 28.56 20.16
C PRO A 25 15.94 29.02 19.62
N ASP A 26 15.93 29.99 18.71
CA ASP A 26 14.70 30.52 18.09
C ASP A 26 14.22 29.69 16.89
N VAL A 27 15.01 28.72 16.44
CA VAL A 27 14.65 27.82 15.33
C VAL A 27 13.90 26.61 15.89
N GLU A 28 12.71 26.33 15.34
CA GLU A 28 11.94 25.17 15.76
C GLU A 28 12.72 23.85 15.51
N PRO A 29 12.65 22.90 16.46
CA PRO A 29 13.34 21.63 16.31
C PRO A 29 12.76 20.83 15.15
N SER A 30 13.64 20.26 14.33
CA SER A 30 13.26 19.29 13.31
C SER A 30 12.86 17.99 14.00
N SER A 31 11.78 17.35 13.54
CA SER A 31 11.34 16.07 14.12
C SER A 31 10.75 15.09 13.12
N CYS A 32 10.86 13.82 13.45
CA CYS A 32 10.26 12.72 12.72
C CYS A 32 9.96 11.55 13.66
N SER A 33 9.35 10.50 13.12
CA SER A 33 9.24 9.23 13.84
C SER A 33 10.55 8.46 13.79
N GLY A 34 10.72 7.54 14.74
CA GLY A 34 11.81 6.58 14.73
C GLY A 34 11.34 5.17 15.07
N ALA A 35 12.15 4.19 14.69
CA ALA A 35 11.96 2.78 15.02
C ALA A 35 13.05 2.33 16.00
N ILE A 36 12.63 1.87 17.17
CA ILE A 36 13.50 1.23 18.17
C ILE A 36 13.78 -0.21 17.70
N LEU A 37 15.04 -0.49 17.38
CA LEU A 37 15.47 -1.77 16.81
C LEU A 37 15.99 -2.74 17.87
N CYS A 38 16.70 -2.24 18.87
CA CYS A 38 17.33 -3.03 19.92
C CYS A 38 17.37 -2.25 21.23
N ARG A 39 17.30 -2.95 22.37
CA ARG A 39 17.45 -2.39 23.72
C ARG A 39 18.75 -2.79 24.43
N SER A 40 19.69 -3.41 23.72
CA SER A 40 21.05 -3.68 24.20
C SER A 40 21.98 -4.08 23.03
N PRO A 41 22.71 -3.14 22.42
CA PRO A 41 22.65 -1.70 22.69
C PRO A 41 21.33 -1.09 22.21
N GLY A 42 20.90 -0.03 22.88
CA GLY A 42 19.80 0.85 22.48
C GLY A 42 20.08 1.46 21.11
N LEU A 43 19.35 1.01 20.08
CA LEU A 43 19.49 1.44 18.69
C LEU A 43 18.16 1.94 18.14
N VAL A 44 18.20 3.12 17.51
CA VAL A 44 17.06 3.75 16.85
C VAL A 44 17.40 4.07 15.40
N LEU A 45 16.43 3.86 14.52
CA LEU A 45 16.52 4.20 13.10
C LEU A 45 15.51 5.30 12.76
N CYS A 46 15.95 6.30 12.01
CA CYS A 46 15.07 7.33 11.47
C CYS A 46 15.53 7.77 10.06
N PRO A 47 14.71 8.50 9.28
CA PRO A 47 15.10 9.05 8.01
C PRO A 47 16.13 10.15 8.23
N ALA A 48 17.15 10.21 7.39
CA ALA A 48 18.18 11.23 7.52
C ALA A 48 17.68 12.63 7.08
N ALA A 49 16.51 12.71 6.42
CA ALA A 49 15.83 13.95 6.07
C ALA A 49 15.66 14.91 7.27
N VAL A 50 15.44 14.39 8.48
CA VAL A 50 15.30 15.20 9.71
C VAL A 50 16.59 15.96 10.07
N LEU A 51 17.74 15.48 9.59
CA LEU A 51 19.07 16.00 9.87
C LEU A 51 19.62 16.90 8.75
N VAL A 52 18.96 16.97 7.59
CA VAL A 52 19.39 17.79 6.44
C VAL A 52 19.67 19.24 6.82
N PRO A 53 18.80 19.93 7.62
CA PRO A 53 19.06 21.32 8.00
C PRO A 53 20.32 21.52 8.85
N PHE A 54 20.92 20.44 9.36
CA PHE A 54 22.06 20.46 10.26
C PHE A 54 23.33 19.85 9.64
N LEU A 55 23.34 19.57 8.34
CA LEU A 55 24.57 19.22 7.62
C LEU A 55 25.53 20.41 7.60
N GLN A 56 26.84 20.13 7.54
CA GLN A 56 27.84 21.19 7.44
C GLN A 56 27.73 21.93 6.09
N PRO A 57 28.03 23.24 6.04
CA PRO A 57 27.81 24.07 4.85
C PRO A 57 28.62 23.66 3.61
N ASP A 58 29.73 22.95 3.80
CA ASP A 58 30.58 22.40 2.74
C ASP A 58 29.96 21.17 2.06
N LEU A 59 28.95 20.55 2.67
CA LEU A 59 28.12 19.49 2.11
C LEU A 59 26.88 20.11 1.43
N THR A 60 27.10 20.88 0.37
CA THR A 60 26.03 21.60 -0.35
C THR A 60 25.05 20.69 -1.12
N ALA A 61 25.36 19.39 -1.23
CA ALA A 61 24.49 18.36 -1.80
C ALA A 61 24.70 17.03 -1.06
N TRP A 62 23.71 16.11 -1.13
CA TRP A 62 23.91 14.74 -0.65
C TRP A 62 25.04 14.09 -1.46
N PRO A 63 26.15 13.69 -0.82
CA PRO A 63 27.30 13.20 -1.57
C PRO A 63 26.97 11.89 -2.31
N HIS A 64 27.63 11.68 -3.44
CA HIS A 64 27.65 10.41 -4.14
C HIS A 64 28.50 9.39 -3.35
N GLY A 65 27.93 8.89 -2.25
CA GLY A 65 28.51 7.85 -1.41
C GLY A 65 27.43 7.13 -0.61
N ASP A 66 27.80 6.02 0.01
CA ASP A 66 26.84 5.12 0.66
C ASP A 66 26.78 5.34 2.19
N ALA A 67 27.68 6.16 2.73
CA ALA A 67 27.79 6.46 4.15
C ALA A 67 28.33 7.88 4.39
N LEU A 68 27.79 8.51 5.42
CA LEU A 68 28.23 9.79 5.97
C LEU A 68 28.53 9.61 7.46
N PRO A 69 29.73 10.02 7.93
CA PRO A 69 30.07 9.96 9.34
C PRO A 69 29.28 10.99 10.15
N PRO A 70 29.16 10.84 11.48
CA PRO A 70 28.55 11.85 12.35
C PRO A 70 29.17 13.24 12.22
N SER A 71 30.45 13.32 11.86
CA SER A 71 31.16 14.58 11.63
C SER A 71 30.67 15.36 10.41
N ALA A 72 29.78 14.80 9.59
CA ALA A 72 29.08 15.53 8.52
C ALA A 72 28.00 16.48 9.07
N LEU A 73 27.60 16.31 10.34
CA LEU A 73 26.65 17.19 11.02
C LEU A 73 27.38 18.35 11.70
N ARG A 74 26.67 19.47 11.90
CA ARG A 74 27.12 20.56 12.76
C ARG A 74 27.46 20.02 14.16
N PRO A 75 28.55 20.49 14.79
CA PRO A 75 28.88 20.09 16.16
C PRO A 75 27.88 20.71 17.16
N GLY A 76 27.65 20.03 18.29
CA GLY A 76 26.83 20.56 19.38
C GLY A 76 25.32 20.35 19.26
N LEU A 77 24.85 19.62 18.24
CA LEU A 77 23.43 19.28 18.09
C LEU A 77 22.91 18.48 19.29
N HIS A 78 21.70 18.83 19.73
CA HIS A 78 20.94 18.05 20.69
C HIS A 78 19.98 17.13 19.93
N ILE A 79 20.28 15.82 19.95
CA ILE A 79 19.40 14.78 19.39
C ILE A 79 18.72 14.06 20.54
N LEU A 80 17.39 14.11 20.55
CA LEU A 80 16.55 13.54 21.58
C LEU A 80 15.65 12.45 20.98
N VAL A 81 15.49 11.37 21.74
CA VAL A 81 14.53 10.31 21.46
C VAL A 81 13.46 10.32 22.54
N LEU A 82 12.21 10.49 22.11
CA LEU A 82 11.05 10.44 22.99
C LEU A 82 10.35 9.10 22.85
N GLN A 83 10.24 8.36 23.95
CA GLN A 83 9.62 7.03 24.02
C GLN A 83 8.35 7.10 24.87
N ALA A 84 7.29 6.39 24.47
CA ALA A 84 6.11 6.20 25.32
C ALA A 84 6.50 5.53 26.64
N ALA A 85 5.94 6.01 27.74
CA ALA A 85 6.12 5.46 29.06
C ALA A 85 4.78 5.31 29.79
N PRO A 86 4.65 4.35 30.72
CA PRO A 86 3.47 4.29 31.56
C PRO A 86 3.33 5.57 32.41
N PRO A 87 2.10 5.97 32.78
CA PRO A 87 1.87 7.10 33.68
C PRO A 87 2.67 6.99 34.98
N PRO A 88 3.13 8.11 35.58
CA PRO A 88 2.70 9.48 35.33
C PRO A 88 3.46 10.22 34.22
N ASP A 89 4.64 9.76 33.82
CA ASP A 89 5.53 10.55 32.95
C ASP A 89 5.07 10.59 31.50
N ALA A 90 4.21 9.66 31.06
CA ALA A 90 3.62 9.46 29.71
C ALA A 90 4.63 9.33 28.55
N VAL A 91 5.75 10.06 28.60
CA VAL A 91 6.83 10.16 27.63
C VAL A 91 8.14 10.24 28.40
N ARG A 92 9.11 9.39 28.06
CA ARG A 92 10.50 9.49 28.52
C ARG A 92 11.37 10.07 27.43
N GLN A 93 12.31 10.92 27.83
CA GLN A 93 13.28 11.55 26.94
C GLN A 93 14.66 10.93 27.15
N HIS A 94 15.33 10.64 26.04
CA HIS A 94 16.67 10.06 26.02
C HIS A 94 17.57 10.85 25.09
N VAL A 95 18.83 11.06 25.49
CA VAL A 95 19.84 11.63 24.60
C VAL A 95 20.32 10.56 23.62
N ALA A 96 20.45 10.93 22.36
CA ALA A 96 20.91 10.07 21.30
C ALA A 96 22.19 10.62 20.65
N CYS A 97 23.03 9.71 20.16
CA CYS A 97 24.24 10.04 19.41
C CYS A 97 24.13 9.45 18.00
N PRO A 98 24.42 10.20 16.93
CA PRO A 98 24.45 9.65 15.59
C PRO A 98 25.66 8.72 15.43
N LEU A 99 25.42 7.52 14.91
CA LEU A 99 26.46 6.54 14.57
C LEU A 99 26.91 6.71 13.13
N ALA A 100 25.96 6.77 12.20
CA ALA A 100 26.20 7.02 10.78
C ALA A 100 24.89 7.42 10.09
N LEU A 101 25.00 8.17 8.99
CA LEU A 101 23.95 8.37 8.02
C LEU A 101 24.25 7.47 6.83
N LEU A 102 23.39 6.49 6.56
CA LEU A 102 23.65 5.45 5.56
C LEU A 102 22.59 5.50 4.46
N ARG A 103 23.05 5.34 3.21
CA ARG A 103 22.18 5.23 2.06
C ARG A 103 21.74 3.79 1.86
N CYS A 104 20.44 3.59 1.61
CA CYS A 104 19.91 2.30 1.20
C CYS A 104 19.81 2.22 -0.32
N ASP A 105 20.88 1.77 -1.01
CA ASP A 105 20.89 1.76 -2.47
C ASP A 105 19.90 0.77 -3.09
N ALA A 106 19.65 -0.33 -2.38
CA ALA A 106 18.63 -1.30 -2.77
C ALA A 106 17.24 -0.63 -2.87
N PHE A 107 16.93 0.26 -1.92
CA PHE A 107 15.71 1.06 -1.92
C PHE A 107 15.78 2.18 -2.95
N ALA A 108 16.90 2.93 -3.02
CA ALA A 108 17.09 4.02 -3.98
C ALA A 108 16.88 3.56 -5.43
N ARG A 109 17.47 2.42 -5.82
CA ARG A 109 17.31 1.83 -7.17
C ARG A 109 15.90 1.29 -7.42
N ALA A 110 15.16 0.98 -6.37
CA ALA A 110 13.81 0.44 -6.47
C ALA A 110 12.74 1.55 -6.58
N LEU A 111 13.09 2.81 -6.26
CA LEU A 111 12.18 3.94 -6.39
C LEU A 111 11.75 4.11 -7.85
N PRO A 112 10.45 4.02 -8.13
CA PRO A 112 9.94 4.24 -9.48
C PRO A 112 9.99 5.73 -9.80
N GLY A 113 10.57 6.08 -10.94
CA GLY A 113 10.63 7.48 -11.42
C GLY A 113 9.27 8.14 -11.67
N THR A 114 8.16 7.39 -11.56
CA THR A 114 6.78 7.89 -11.71
C THR A 114 6.12 8.32 -10.40
N LEU A 115 6.75 8.11 -9.24
CA LEU A 115 6.22 8.63 -7.97
C LEU A 115 6.75 10.05 -7.78
N SER A 116 5.86 11.05 -7.94
CA SER A 116 6.17 12.44 -7.62
C SER A 116 6.32 12.60 -6.11
N VAL A 117 7.54 12.44 -5.61
CA VAL A 117 7.95 12.99 -4.32
C VAL A 117 8.50 14.38 -4.62
N ALA A 118 8.23 15.38 -3.77
CA ALA A 118 8.80 16.72 -3.94
C ALA A 118 10.32 16.62 -4.19
N GLU A 119 10.81 17.24 -5.27
CA GLU A 119 12.16 17.01 -5.82
C GLU A 119 13.27 17.22 -4.78
N GLU A 120 13.14 18.22 -3.90
CA GLU A 120 14.11 18.51 -2.83
C GLU A 120 14.17 17.44 -1.73
N SER A 121 13.09 16.70 -1.49
CA SER A 121 13.05 15.60 -0.51
C SER A 121 13.40 14.24 -1.10
N ALA A 122 13.48 14.14 -2.43
CA ALA A 122 13.74 12.88 -3.13
C ALA A 122 15.20 12.40 -2.95
N GLU A 123 16.17 13.33 -2.87
CA GLU A 123 17.58 12.99 -2.69
C GLU A 123 17.89 12.44 -1.28
N ALA A 124 17.20 12.96 -0.26
CA ALA A 124 17.32 12.50 1.12
C ALA A 124 16.53 11.22 1.40
N LEU A 125 15.53 10.90 0.57
CA LEU A 125 14.61 9.78 0.77
C LEU A 125 15.29 8.41 0.99
N PRO A 126 16.36 8.03 0.28
CA PRO A 126 17.04 6.76 0.52
C PRO A 126 18.03 6.78 1.70
N TRP A 127 18.18 7.90 2.41
CA TRP A 127 19.13 8.04 3.50
C TRP A 127 18.47 7.87 4.87
N PHE A 128 19.15 7.12 5.74
CA PHE A 128 18.66 6.80 7.08
C PHE A 128 19.76 7.04 8.11
N CYS A 129 19.39 7.64 9.24
CA CYS A 129 20.29 7.85 10.35
C CYS A 129 20.14 6.73 11.38
N TRP A 130 21.28 6.17 11.78
CA TRP A 130 21.38 5.19 12.85
C TRP A 130 21.84 5.90 14.13
N LEU A 131 21.04 5.79 15.19
CA LEU A 131 21.26 6.45 16.45
C LEU A 131 21.56 5.45 17.55
N ARG A 132 22.58 5.75 18.36
CA ARG A 132 22.85 5.11 19.64
C ARG A 132 22.12 5.86 20.74
N VAL A 133 21.35 5.16 21.55
CA VAL A 133 20.56 5.75 22.64
C VAL A 133 20.83 5.01 23.95
N PRO A 134 21.85 5.41 24.73
CA PRO A 134 22.23 4.73 25.97
C PRO A 134 21.10 4.61 26.98
N GLY A 135 20.21 5.61 27.04
CA GLY A 135 19.05 5.60 27.94
C GLY A 135 18.00 4.53 27.63
N LEU A 136 18.07 3.87 26.47
CA LEU A 136 17.20 2.75 26.10
C LEU A 136 17.79 1.39 26.48
N ASP A 137 19.03 1.35 26.99
CA ASP A 137 19.67 0.09 27.38
C ASP A 137 18.92 -0.54 28.55
N THR A 138 18.63 -1.83 28.43
CA THR A 138 18.00 -2.63 29.49
C THR A 138 18.81 -3.89 29.73
N PRO A 139 18.97 -4.34 30.99
CA PRO A 139 19.63 -5.62 31.27
C PRO A 139 18.89 -6.76 30.58
N GLY A 140 19.59 -7.50 29.70
CA GLY A 140 18.98 -8.54 28.88
C GLY A 140 18.08 -8.03 27.75
N GLY A 141 18.18 -6.75 27.39
CA GLY A 141 17.43 -6.14 26.31
C GLY A 141 17.64 -6.88 24.98
N THR A 142 16.55 -7.12 24.26
CA THR A 142 16.58 -7.86 23.00
C THR A 142 16.31 -6.95 21.81
N TRP A 143 16.56 -7.48 20.62
CA TRP A 143 16.06 -6.89 19.38
C TRP A 143 14.55 -6.97 19.31
N THR A 144 13.96 -5.95 18.70
CA THR A 144 12.57 -5.99 18.23
C THR A 144 12.42 -7.17 17.26
N PRO A 145 11.45 -8.09 17.48
CA PRO A 145 11.21 -9.22 16.59
C PRO A 145 11.07 -8.75 15.14
N TRP A 146 11.88 -9.27 14.24
CA TRP A 146 11.95 -8.80 12.85
C TRP A 146 11.90 -9.95 11.85
N ALA A 147 11.51 -9.63 10.61
CA ALA A 147 11.50 -10.59 9.50
C ALA A 147 11.80 -9.91 8.16
N PRO A 148 12.38 -10.61 7.19
CA PRO A 148 12.63 -10.06 5.86
C PRO A 148 11.32 -9.88 5.09
N ALA A 149 11.18 -8.75 4.42
CA ALA A 149 10.02 -8.49 3.58
C ALA A 149 9.93 -9.43 2.35
N ALA A 150 11.02 -10.12 1.99
CA ALA A 150 11.09 -11.03 0.85
C ALA A 150 10.02 -12.13 0.87
N THR A 151 9.63 -12.60 2.06
CA THR A 151 8.61 -13.64 2.25
C THR A 151 7.21 -13.08 2.53
N LEU A 152 7.06 -11.76 2.68
CA LEU A 152 5.79 -11.10 2.94
C LEU A 152 4.90 -11.15 1.69
N ARG A 153 3.67 -11.63 1.79
CA ARG A 153 2.76 -11.73 0.63
C ARG A 153 1.98 -10.43 0.44
N LYS A 154 1.69 -10.05 -0.81
CA LYS A 154 0.79 -8.92 -1.07
C LYS A 154 -0.58 -9.21 -0.46
N GLY A 155 -1.23 -8.20 0.11
CA GLY A 155 -2.44 -8.34 0.90
C GLY A 155 -2.20 -8.73 2.36
N ALA A 156 -0.96 -9.03 2.80
CA ALA A 156 -0.67 -9.28 4.20
C ALA A 156 -0.95 -8.03 5.05
N ALA A 157 -1.59 -8.21 6.20
CA ALA A 157 -1.94 -7.11 7.10
C ALA A 157 -0.69 -6.48 7.71
N LEU A 158 -0.64 -5.16 7.66
CA LEU A 158 0.43 -4.32 8.19
C LEU A 158 -0.12 -3.34 9.23
N LEU A 159 0.68 -3.08 10.25
CA LEU A 159 0.47 -2.02 11.23
C LEU A 159 1.62 -1.04 11.13
N ALA A 160 1.34 0.16 10.64
CA ALA A 160 2.25 1.28 10.72
C ALA A 160 2.05 1.97 12.09
N CYS A 161 3.15 2.20 12.79
CA CYS A 161 3.18 2.96 14.02
C CYS A 161 4.07 4.17 13.79
N GLY A 162 3.49 5.35 13.76
CA GLY A 162 4.22 6.59 13.54
C GLY A 162 3.68 7.68 14.46
N THR A 163 4.46 8.73 14.61
CA THR A 163 4.12 9.85 15.48
C THR A 163 4.01 11.11 14.62
N PRO A 164 2.82 11.40 14.05
CA PRO A 164 2.62 12.61 13.27
C PRO A 164 2.83 13.83 14.15
N PHE A 165 3.50 14.87 13.63
CA PHE A 165 3.75 16.11 14.38
C PHE A 165 4.43 15.89 15.75
N GLY A 166 5.32 14.90 15.84
CA GLY A 166 5.77 14.37 17.13
C GLY A 166 6.46 15.33 18.07
N ALA A 167 7.11 16.39 17.59
CA ALA A 167 7.66 17.43 18.48
C ALA A 167 6.61 18.41 19.01
N LEU A 168 5.43 18.53 18.38
CA LEU A 168 4.41 19.50 18.79
C LEU A 168 3.70 19.08 20.07
N CYS A 169 3.26 17.81 20.13
CA CYS A 169 2.61 17.24 21.31
C CYS A 169 2.84 15.73 21.37
N PRO A 170 4.03 15.28 21.82
CA PRO A 170 4.36 13.86 21.88
C PRO A 170 3.30 13.09 22.67
N GLU A 171 2.84 13.59 23.82
CA GLU A 171 1.84 12.92 24.66
C GLU A 171 0.54 12.53 23.92
N LEU A 172 0.12 13.33 22.94
CA LEU A 172 -1.10 13.07 22.17
C LEU A 172 -0.85 12.18 20.94
N PHE A 173 0.28 12.36 20.26
CA PHE A 173 0.51 11.79 18.94
C PHE A 173 1.43 10.55 18.95
N LEU A 174 2.13 10.27 20.05
CA LEU A 174 3.08 9.17 20.11
C LEU A 174 2.39 7.84 19.84
N ASN A 175 2.99 7.04 18.97
CA ASN A 175 2.47 5.74 18.56
C ASN A 175 1.06 5.79 17.93
N ALA A 176 0.78 6.79 17.10
CA ALA A 176 -0.42 6.77 16.27
C ALA A 176 -0.39 5.54 15.35
N LEU A 177 -1.44 4.73 15.45
CA LEU A 177 -1.56 3.45 14.76
C LEU A 177 -2.38 3.58 13.49
N SER A 178 -1.90 2.95 12.42
CA SER A 178 -2.60 2.87 11.15
C SER A 178 -2.45 1.48 10.55
N THR A 179 -3.56 0.83 10.23
CA THR A 179 -3.56 -0.50 9.61
C THR A 179 -3.74 -0.39 8.11
N GLY A 180 -3.11 -1.31 7.38
CA GLY A 180 -3.28 -1.48 5.95
C GLY A 180 -2.83 -2.86 5.52
N VAL A 181 -2.55 -3.03 4.24
CA VAL A 181 -2.02 -4.25 3.65
C VAL A 181 -0.71 -3.97 2.91
N LEU A 182 0.11 -5.01 2.71
CA LEU A 182 1.19 -4.94 1.73
C LEU A 182 0.58 -4.82 0.33
N SER A 183 0.47 -3.60 -0.19
CA SER A 183 -0.13 -3.33 -1.48
C SER A 183 0.73 -3.80 -2.63
N ASN A 184 2.02 -3.47 -2.62
CA ASN A 184 2.97 -3.90 -3.64
C ASN A 184 4.40 -3.95 -3.08
N ALA A 185 5.32 -4.54 -3.84
CA ALA A 185 6.72 -4.62 -3.46
C ALA A 185 7.60 -4.74 -4.70
N THR A 186 8.79 -4.11 -4.68
CA THR A 186 9.74 -4.11 -5.79
C THR A 186 11.19 -3.94 -5.31
N GLY A 187 12.13 -4.13 -6.24
CA GLY A 187 13.56 -4.09 -5.97
C GLY A 187 14.13 -5.38 -5.39
N PRO A 188 15.47 -5.44 -5.27
CA PRO A 188 16.17 -6.62 -4.75
C PRO A 188 15.70 -6.91 -3.32
N HIS A 189 15.39 -8.18 -3.03
CA HIS A 189 14.83 -8.61 -1.74
C HIS A 189 13.62 -7.79 -1.25
N ARG A 190 12.87 -7.17 -2.19
CA ARG A 190 11.74 -6.27 -1.91
C ARG A 190 12.15 -5.05 -1.07
N ALA A 191 13.24 -4.40 -1.47
CA ALA A 191 13.75 -3.23 -0.77
C ALA A 191 12.72 -2.08 -0.65
N LEU A 192 11.86 -1.90 -1.65
CA LEU A 192 10.74 -0.96 -1.63
C LEU A 192 9.42 -1.71 -1.45
N LEU A 193 8.63 -1.31 -0.45
CA LEU A 193 7.27 -1.80 -0.24
C LEU A 193 6.28 -0.65 -0.32
N LEU A 194 5.04 -0.97 -0.69
CA LEU A 194 3.90 -0.06 -0.66
C LEU A 194 2.85 -0.59 0.29
N THR A 195 2.23 0.31 1.03
CA THR A 195 1.07 0.00 1.88
C THR A 195 -0.01 1.05 1.65
N ASP A 196 -1.27 0.67 1.81
CA ASP A 196 -2.41 1.58 1.87
C ASP A 196 -2.70 2.08 3.29
N ALA A 197 -1.89 1.68 4.28
CA ALA A 197 -1.94 2.25 5.61
C ALA A 197 -1.74 3.76 5.54
N ARG A 198 -2.66 4.51 6.15
CA ARG A 198 -2.60 5.97 6.17
C ARG A 198 -1.42 6.43 7.03
N CYS A 199 -0.35 6.88 6.37
CA CYS A 199 0.82 7.47 7.01
C CYS A 199 0.75 8.99 6.81
N LEU A 200 0.62 9.74 7.90
CA LEU A 200 0.53 11.21 7.87
C LEU A 200 1.93 11.84 7.81
N PRO A 201 2.05 13.12 7.41
CA PRO A 201 3.31 13.85 7.57
C PRO A 201 3.84 13.77 9.02
N GLY A 202 5.15 13.56 9.18
CA GLY A 202 5.81 13.33 10.47
C GLY A 202 5.93 11.85 10.87
N THR A 203 5.20 10.95 10.20
CA THR A 203 5.28 9.49 10.46
C THR A 203 6.51 8.81 9.84
N GLN A 204 7.30 9.53 9.04
CA GLN A 204 8.53 9.01 8.43
C GLN A 204 9.50 8.53 9.51
N GLY A 205 10.05 7.34 9.32
CA GLY A 205 10.87 6.61 10.28
C GLY A 205 10.10 5.65 11.18
N GLY A 206 8.77 5.78 11.21
CA GLY A 206 7.91 4.92 12.03
C GLY A 206 8.04 3.44 11.63
N PRO A 207 8.07 2.52 12.60
CA PRO A 207 8.11 1.09 12.33
C PRO A 207 6.84 0.60 11.62
N VAL A 208 7.03 -0.33 10.69
CA VAL A 208 5.94 -1.08 10.06
C VAL A 208 6.06 -2.56 10.39
N LEU A 209 4.99 -3.05 11.00
CA LEU A 209 4.90 -4.38 11.58
C LEU A 209 3.98 -5.26 10.73
N ALA A 210 4.46 -6.44 10.34
CA ALA A 210 3.60 -7.48 9.80
C ALA A 210 2.79 -8.09 10.95
N LEU A 211 1.46 -8.01 10.83
CA LEU A 211 0.55 -8.57 11.81
C LEU A 211 0.49 -10.09 11.66
N ALA A 212 0.39 -10.77 12.80
CA ALA A 212 0.30 -12.21 12.89
C ALA A 212 -1.02 -12.62 13.56
N PRO A 213 -1.45 -13.89 13.40
CA PRO A 213 -2.51 -14.45 14.24
C PRO A 213 -2.20 -14.24 15.74
N THR A 214 -3.25 -14.11 16.55
CA THR A 214 -3.26 -13.62 17.95
C THR A 214 -2.26 -14.27 18.91
N SER A 215 -1.64 -15.40 18.56
CA SER A 215 -0.70 -16.14 19.40
C SER A 215 0.78 -15.80 19.20
N SER A 216 1.15 -14.90 18.28
CA SER A 216 2.57 -14.55 18.06
C SER A 216 2.78 -13.04 17.97
N PRO A 217 3.92 -12.52 18.48
CA PRO A 217 4.19 -11.10 18.40
C PRO A 217 4.29 -10.67 16.93
N PRO A 218 4.03 -9.39 16.60
CA PRO A 218 4.23 -8.90 15.25
C PRO A 218 5.73 -8.93 14.86
N ARG A 219 6.02 -8.76 13.57
CA ARG A 219 7.39 -8.69 13.05
C ARG A 219 7.65 -7.34 12.41
N LEU A 220 8.72 -6.65 12.83
CA LEU A 220 9.22 -5.48 12.13
C LEU A 220 9.76 -5.89 10.76
N VAL A 221 9.17 -5.35 9.70
CA VAL A 221 9.52 -5.70 8.31
C VAL A 221 10.05 -4.50 7.53
N ALA A 222 9.70 -3.28 7.93
CA ALA A 222 10.04 -2.05 7.23
C ALA A 222 9.92 -0.83 8.14
N VAL A 223 10.37 0.32 7.62
CA VAL A 223 10.08 1.65 8.18
C VAL A 223 9.37 2.51 7.13
N VAL A 224 8.55 3.45 7.58
CA VAL A 224 7.92 4.44 6.71
C VAL A 224 9.00 5.35 6.14
N ALA A 225 9.26 5.28 4.84
CA ALA A 225 10.24 6.16 4.18
C ALA A 225 9.59 7.49 3.80
N ALA A 226 8.38 7.43 3.24
CA ALA A 226 7.56 8.60 2.95
C ALA A 226 6.08 8.27 3.03
N SER A 227 5.30 9.19 3.61
CA SER A 227 3.90 9.32 3.26
C SER A 227 3.84 9.79 1.81
N ALA A 228 3.20 9.06 0.87
CA ALA A 228 2.96 9.62 -0.45
C ALA A 228 1.86 10.68 -0.31
N GLY A 229 2.28 11.89 0.08
CA GLY A 229 1.43 13.04 0.32
C GLY A 229 1.34 13.88 -0.95
N CYS A 230 0.11 13.99 -1.45
CA CYS A 230 -0.47 15.13 -2.15
C CYS A 230 0.49 16.19 -2.70
N GLN A 231 1.05 15.99 -3.89
CA GLN A 231 1.27 17.12 -4.79
C GLN A 231 0.07 17.20 -5.74
N GLY A 232 -0.64 18.33 -5.75
CA GLY A 232 -1.78 18.56 -6.64
C GLY A 232 -3.14 18.01 -6.19
N GLY A 233 -3.36 17.79 -4.89
CA GLY A 233 -4.68 17.43 -4.34
C GLY A 233 -5.16 15.98 -4.58
N GLN A 234 -4.35 15.15 -5.25
CA GLN A 234 -4.66 13.72 -5.45
C GLN A 234 -3.69 12.86 -4.63
N GLY A 235 -4.08 12.48 -3.42
CA GLY A 235 -3.32 11.51 -2.63
C GLY A 235 -3.42 10.13 -3.28
N LEU A 236 -2.29 9.49 -3.57
CA LEU A 236 -2.25 8.11 -4.09
C LEU A 236 -2.74 7.07 -3.07
N GLY A 237 -3.18 7.45 -1.87
CA GLY A 237 -3.66 6.50 -0.85
C GLY A 237 -2.65 5.41 -0.49
N LEU A 238 -1.36 5.67 -0.73
CA LEU A 238 -0.26 4.73 -0.58
C LEU A 238 0.88 5.39 0.20
N ALA A 239 1.64 4.62 0.96
CA ALA A 239 2.88 5.04 1.61
C ALA A 239 4.05 4.21 1.11
N LEU A 240 5.22 4.85 1.01
CA LEU A 240 6.47 4.21 0.62
C LEU A 240 7.19 3.73 1.87
N LEU A 241 7.55 2.45 1.88
CA LEU A 241 8.27 1.83 2.97
C LEU A 241 9.62 1.30 2.50
N CYS A 242 10.64 1.46 3.32
CA CYS A 242 11.94 0.85 3.11
C CYS A 242 12.05 -0.43 3.93
N SER A 243 12.37 -1.54 3.27
CA SER A 243 12.53 -2.85 3.91
C SER A 243 13.63 -2.81 4.98
N LEU A 244 13.30 -3.28 6.18
CA LEU A 244 14.27 -3.37 7.27
C LEU A 244 15.44 -4.28 6.87
N HIS A 245 15.18 -5.34 6.11
CA HIS A 245 16.24 -6.21 5.63
C HIS A 245 17.24 -5.45 4.75
N ALA A 246 16.77 -4.58 3.85
CA ALA A 246 17.65 -3.78 3.00
C ALA A 246 18.48 -2.79 3.82
N LEU A 247 17.87 -2.15 4.83
CA LEU A 247 18.55 -1.23 5.74
C LEU A 247 19.63 -1.93 6.58
N LEU A 248 19.32 -3.10 7.13
CA LEU A 248 20.28 -3.91 7.88
C LEU A 248 21.46 -4.33 6.99
N GLN A 249 21.23 -4.70 5.73
CA GLN A 249 22.32 -5.06 4.80
C GLN A 249 23.24 -3.87 4.51
N SER A 250 22.68 -2.67 4.29
CA SER A 250 23.47 -1.44 4.10
C SER A 250 24.33 -1.11 5.33
N ALA A 251 23.88 -1.47 6.53
CA ALA A 251 24.54 -1.08 7.77
C ALA A 251 25.53 -2.11 8.33
N ARG A 252 25.41 -3.41 8.00
CA ARG A 252 26.21 -4.50 8.58
C ARG A 252 27.73 -4.34 8.43
N GLY A 253 28.20 -3.69 7.37
CA GLY A 253 29.63 -3.45 7.13
C GLY A 253 30.18 -2.19 7.80
N VAL A 254 29.30 -1.32 8.31
CA VAL A 254 29.67 0.00 8.84
C VAL A 254 29.45 0.10 10.35
N LEU A 255 28.41 -0.57 10.87
CA LEU A 255 27.99 -0.48 12.27
C LEU A 255 28.37 -1.76 13.05
N PRO A 256 29.38 -1.70 13.94
CA PRO A 256 29.77 -2.83 14.79
C PRO A 256 28.63 -3.34 15.69
N GLU A 257 27.68 -2.47 16.05
CA GLU A 257 26.53 -2.80 16.89
C GLU A 257 25.62 -3.88 16.26
N LEU A 258 25.66 -4.01 14.94
CA LEU A 258 24.89 -5.02 14.19
C LEU A 258 25.56 -6.40 14.17
N SER A 259 26.75 -6.55 14.74
CA SER A 259 27.44 -7.85 14.86
C SER A 259 26.62 -8.89 15.64
N SER A 260 25.76 -8.45 16.55
CA SER A 260 24.88 -9.28 17.39
C SER A 260 23.45 -9.44 16.85
N LEU A 261 23.19 -9.05 15.60
CA LEU A 261 21.86 -9.13 15.00
C LEU A 261 21.33 -10.57 15.02
N PRO A 262 20.18 -10.83 15.67
CA PRO A 262 19.61 -12.18 15.71
C PRO A 262 19.08 -12.59 14.34
N PRO A 263 18.97 -13.90 14.09
CA PRO A 263 18.38 -14.41 12.86
C PRO A 263 16.94 -13.89 12.70
N PRO A 264 16.49 -13.63 11.46
CA PRO A 264 15.11 -13.23 11.23
C PRO A 264 14.15 -14.32 11.66
N LEU A 265 13.01 -13.91 12.20
CA LEU A 265 11.93 -14.82 12.54
C LEU A 265 11.07 -15.11 11.29
N PRO A 266 10.44 -16.29 11.21
CA PRO A 266 9.51 -16.57 10.12
C PRO A 266 8.33 -15.60 10.20
N LEU A 267 7.89 -15.13 9.04
CA LEU A 267 6.58 -14.51 8.90
C LEU A 267 5.52 -15.62 9.02
N PRO A 268 4.43 -15.39 9.78
CA PRO A 268 3.32 -16.33 9.80
C PRO A 268 2.82 -16.56 8.38
N GLU A 269 2.45 -17.79 8.05
CA GLU A 269 1.76 -18.06 6.79
C GLU A 269 0.41 -17.34 6.83
N ALA A 270 0.35 -16.17 6.19
CA ALA A 270 -0.93 -15.63 5.76
C ALA A 270 -1.55 -16.70 4.86
N HIS A 271 -2.75 -17.16 5.22
CA HIS A 271 -3.54 -18.06 4.39
C HIS A 271 -3.58 -17.42 3.01
N GLY A 272 -2.81 -17.98 2.09
CA GLY A 272 -2.58 -17.37 0.80
C GLY A 272 -3.89 -17.45 0.07
N SER A 273 -4.65 -16.35 0.02
CA SER A 273 -5.89 -16.35 -0.73
C SER A 273 -5.50 -16.59 -2.20
N PRO A 274 -5.90 -17.71 -2.83
CA PRO A 274 -5.57 -18.04 -4.24
C PRO A 274 -6.11 -16.99 -5.23
N THR A 275 -6.84 -16.01 -4.72
CA THR A 275 -7.58 -14.97 -5.42
C THR A 275 -6.73 -13.87 -6.05
N LEU A 276 -5.47 -13.68 -5.65
CA LEU A 276 -4.56 -12.78 -6.39
C LEU A 276 -4.34 -13.25 -7.85
N ARG A 277 -4.60 -14.54 -8.14
CA ARG A 277 -4.43 -15.13 -9.47
C ARG A 277 -5.52 -14.75 -10.47
N CYS A 278 -6.61 -14.11 -10.02
CA CYS A 278 -7.67 -13.68 -10.92
C CYS A 278 -7.47 -12.26 -11.49
N ALA A 279 -6.46 -11.51 -11.04
CA ALA A 279 -6.14 -10.20 -11.61
C ALA A 279 -5.15 -10.32 -12.78
N ALA A 280 -5.42 -9.61 -13.87
CA ALA A 280 -4.55 -9.55 -15.05
C ALA A 280 -4.33 -8.11 -15.55
N LEU A 281 -3.18 -7.85 -16.16
CA LEU A 281 -2.93 -6.59 -16.88
C LEU A 281 -3.56 -6.71 -18.26
N VAL A 282 -4.39 -5.74 -18.65
CA VAL A 282 -4.98 -5.67 -19.99
C VAL A 282 -4.37 -4.48 -20.72
N GLU A 283 -3.72 -4.75 -21.85
CA GLU A 283 -3.09 -3.76 -22.72
C GLU A 283 -3.84 -3.73 -24.06
N SER A 284 -4.21 -2.53 -24.50
CA SER A 284 -4.91 -2.28 -25.77
C SER A 284 -4.32 -1.02 -26.41
N GLY A 285 -3.41 -1.21 -27.37
CA GLY A 285 -2.65 -0.13 -27.97
C GLY A 285 -1.81 0.63 -26.95
N SER A 286 -2.03 1.93 -26.79
CA SER A 286 -1.35 2.77 -25.77
C SER A 286 -2.09 2.81 -24.42
N SER A 287 -3.30 2.27 -24.35
CA SER A 287 -4.11 2.19 -23.15
C SER A 287 -3.81 0.91 -22.37
N TRP A 288 -3.92 1.00 -21.04
CA TRP A 288 -3.89 -0.17 -20.18
C TRP A 288 -4.87 -0.05 -19.01
N GLY A 289 -5.27 -1.21 -18.51
CA GLY A 289 -6.13 -1.33 -17.35
C GLY A 289 -5.94 -2.69 -16.68
N SER A 290 -6.90 -3.05 -15.87
CA SER A 290 -6.94 -4.33 -15.19
C SER A 290 -8.01 -5.24 -15.77
N GLY A 291 -7.86 -6.53 -15.54
CA GLY A 291 -8.81 -7.55 -15.92
C GLY A 291 -9.05 -8.53 -14.78
N THR A 292 -10.22 -9.14 -14.80
CA THR A 292 -10.68 -10.14 -13.85
C THR A 292 -10.92 -11.45 -14.58
N LEU A 293 -10.06 -12.43 -14.35
CA LEU A 293 -10.18 -13.78 -14.88
C LEU A 293 -11.30 -14.52 -14.15
N VAL A 294 -12.32 -14.94 -14.88
CA VAL A 294 -13.51 -15.65 -14.35
C VAL A 294 -13.64 -17.07 -14.86
N ALA A 295 -12.83 -17.45 -15.85
CA ALA A 295 -12.62 -18.82 -16.29
C ALA A 295 -11.21 -18.93 -16.90
N PRO A 296 -10.66 -20.14 -17.14
CA PRO A 296 -9.31 -20.30 -17.67
C PRO A 296 -9.02 -19.57 -18.99
N ARG A 297 -10.05 -19.23 -19.76
CA ARG A 297 -9.95 -18.47 -21.01
C ARG A 297 -10.80 -17.21 -21.03
N LEU A 298 -11.53 -16.88 -19.96
CA LEU A 298 -12.52 -15.81 -19.98
C LEU A 298 -12.15 -14.72 -18.97
N LEU A 299 -12.03 -13.50 -19.46
CA LEU A 299 -11.63 -12.34 -18.68
C LEU A 299 -12.64 -11.21 -18.83
N LEU A 300 -12.96 -10.56 -17.72
CA LEU A 300 -13.76 -9.34 -17.66
C LEU A 300 -12.82 -8.14 -17.55
N THR A 301 -13.18 -7.02 -18.18
CA THR A 301 -12.52 -5.74 -17.98
C THR A 301 -13.52 -4.61 -18.21
N CYS A 302 -13.09 -3.36 -18.06
CA CYS A 302 -13.89 -2.21 -18.43
C CYS A 302 -13.77 -1.94 -19.93
N ARG A 303 -14.86 -1.55 -20.57
CA ARG A 303 -14.85 -1.25 -22.01
C ARG A 303 -13.96 -0.04 -22.31
N HIS A 304 -13.92 0.98 -21.45
CA HIS A 304 -13.05 2.15 -21.68
C HIS A 304 -11.54 1.84 -21.65
N VAL A 305 -11.13 0.66 -21.14
CA VAL A 305 -9.73 0.22 -21.19
C VAL A 305 -9.32 -0.10 -22.63
N LEU A 306 -10.28 -0.49 -23.48
CA LEU A 306 -10.02 -1.00 -24.82
C LEU A 306 -10.00 0.14 -25.85
N GLN A 307 -8.97 0.15 -26.70
CA GLN A 307 -8.90 1.00 -27.88
C GLN A 307 -9.49 0.26 -29.09
N GLN A 308 -10.33 0.95 -29.85
CA GLN A 308 -11.00 0.36 -31.01
C GLN A 308 -9.98 -0.10 -32.05
N GLY A 309 -10.06 -1.37 -32.46
CA GLY A 309 -9.19 -1.97 -33.48
C GLY A 309 -7.76 -2.27 -33.01
N ALA A 310 -7.40 -1.95 -31.76
CA ALA A 310 -6.06 -2.23 -31.24
C ALA A 310 -5.89 -3.71 -30.84
N PRO A 311 -4.68 -4.28 -30.98
CA PRO A 311 -4.39 -5.62 -30.48
C PRO A 311 -4.56 -5.69 -28.96
N LEU A 312 -5.07 -6.83 -28.48
CA LEU A 312 -5.34 -7.07 -27.06
C LEU A 312 -4.34 -8.05 -26.49
N ARG A 313 -3.58 -7.57 -25.50
CA ARG A 313 -2.59 -8.35 -24.79
C ARG A 313 -2.96 -8.44 -23.32
N VAL A 314 -2.97 -9.65 -22.78
CA VAL A 314 -3.24 -9.93 -21.38
C VAL A 314 -1.98 -10.48 -20.73
N THR A 315 -1.49 -9.81 -19.70
CA THR A 315 -0.30 -10.27 -18.95
C THR A 315 -0.71 -10.72 -17.56
N LEU A 316 -0.43 -11.98 -17.24
CA LEU A 316 -0.61 -12.58 -15.93
C LEU A 316 0.72 -12.55 -15.20
N ARG A 317 0.81 -11.73 -14.15
CA ARG A 317 2.02 -11.57 -13.34
C ARG A 317 1.86 -12.31 -12.03
N HIS A 318 2.43 -13.50 -11.94
CA HIS A 318 2.45 -14.28 -10.70
C HIS A 318 3.70 -13.93 -9.90
N SER A 319 3.58 -13.75 -8.58
CA SER A 319 4.67 -13.29 -7.71
C SER A 319 5.94 -14.17 -7.67
N THR A 320 5.91 -15.35 -8.30
CA THR A 320 6.98 -16.37 -8.23
C THR A 320 7.40 -16.93 -9.59
N MET A 321 6.71 -16.59 -10.70
CA MET A 321 6.95 -17.18 -12.03
C MET A 321 7.12 -16.09 -13.08
N ARG A 322 7.72 -16.45 -14.23
CA ARG A 322 7.77 -15.55 -15.40
C ARG A 322 6.36 -15.11 -15.78
N ASP A 323 6.26 -13.85 -16.18
CA ASP A 323 5.03 -13.27 -16.70
C ASP A 323 4.51 -14.12 -17.86
N THR A 324 3.23 -14.50 -17.80
CA THR A 324 2.56 -15.20 -18.91
C THR A 324 1.82 -14.17 -19.72
N ILE A 325 2.21 -14.02 -20.99
CA ILE A 325 1.63 -13.04 -21.91
C ILE A 325 0.77 -13.81 -22.90
N LEU A 326 -0.51 -13.46 -22.96
CA LEU A 326 -1.51 -14.11 -23.80
C LEU A 326 -2.16 -13.09 -24.72
N GLN A 327 -2.41 -13.48 -25.96
CA GLN A 327 -3.27 -12.71 -26.85
C GLN A 327 -4.73 -12.94 -26.47
N ALA A 328 -5.57 -11.93 -26.69
CA ALA A 328 -6.99 -12.02 -26.42
C ALA A 328 -7.81 -11.50 -27.60
N ARG A 329 -9.06 -11.94 -27.68
CA ARG A 329 -10.07 -11.40 -28.60
C ARG A 329 -11.23 -10.81 -27.82
N LEU A 330 -11.80 -9.74 -28.34
CA LEU A 330 -13.04 -9.19 -27.80
C LEU A 330 -14.21 -10.13 -28.13
N VAL A 331 -14.93 -10.58 -27.12
CA VAL A 331 -16.17 -11.36 -27.25
C VAL A 331 -17.37 -10.43 -27.28
N PHE A 332 -17.40 -9.48 -26.34
CA PHE A 332 -18.50 -8.55 -26.17
C PHE A 332 -18.00 -7.28 -25.49
N ALA A 333 -18.56 -6.14 -25.88
CA ALA A 333 -18.46 -4.89 -25.13
C ALA A 333 -19.86 -4.28 -25.04
N THR A 334 -20.17 -3.65 -23.90
CA THR A 334 -21.41 -2.91 -23.76
C THR A 334 -21.46 -1.72 -24.74
N ALA A 335 -22.67 -1.34 -25.13
CA ALA A 335 -22.89 -0.14 -25.94
C ALA A 335 -22.55 1.10 -25.12
N GLU A 336 -22.23 2.21 -25.79
CA GLU A 336 -21.90 3.48 -25.11
C GLU A 336 -23.04 4.03 -24.25
N ALA A 337 -24.28 3.77 -24.64
CA ALA A 337 -25.46 4.11 -23.87
C ALA A 337 -25.66 3.23 -22.62
N SER A 338 -24.93 2.12 -22.46
CA SER A 338 -25.04 1.26 -21.28
C SER A 338 -24.42 1.96 -20.06
N PRO A 339 -25.08 1.94 -18.89
CA PRO A 339 -24.46 2.42 -17.65
C PRO A 339 -23.38 1.45 -17.12
N PHE A 340 -23.41 0.19 -17.56
CA PHE A 340 -22.42 -0.80 -17.17
C PHE A 340 -21.28 -0.80 -18.18
N ASP A 341 -20.10 -0.35 -17.77
CA ASP A 341 -18.91 -0.31 -18.62
C ASP A 341 -18.15 -1.64 -18.56
N VAL A 342 -18.59 -2.63 -19.35
CA VAL A 342 -18.06 -4.00 -19.31
C VAL A 342 -17.59 -4.41 -20.70
N ALA A 343 -16.43 -5.05 -20.75
CA ALA A 343 -15.98 -5.84 -21.87
C ALA A 343 -15.61 -7.27 -21.42
N VAL A 344 -15.86 -8.22 -22.30
CA VAL A 344 -15.57 -9.65 -22.11
C VAL A 344 -14.54 -10.04 -23.15
N LEU A 345 -13.41 -10.54 -22.70
CA LEU A 345 -12.31 -11.01 -23.54
C LEU A 345 -12.18 -12.53 -23.42
N GLU A 346 -11.88 -13.17 -24.55
CA GLU A 346 -11.46 -14.57 -24.57
C GLU A 346 -9.96 -14.66 -24.88
N LEU A 347 -9.23 -15.37 -24.04
CA LEU A 347 -7.80 -15.62 -24.21
C LEU A 347 -7.59 -16.70 -25.28
N GLN A 348 -6.54 -16.54 -26.10
CA GLN A 348 -6.19 -17.52 -27.12
C GLN A 348 -5.69 -18.84 -26.53
N ASP A 349 -5.05 -18.80 -25.37
CA ASP A 349 -4.60 -19.97 -24.61
C ASP A 349 -5.24 -20.02 -23.23
N SER A 350 -5.37 -21.23 -22.69
CA SER A 350 -5.88 -21.43 -21.33
C SER A 350 -4.80 -21.13 -20.30
N VAL A 351 -5.17 -20.46 -19.22
CA VAL A 351 -4.29 -20.27 -18.07
C VAL A 351 -4.13 -21.61 -17.33
N PRO A 352 -2.91 -22.16 -17.23
CA PRO A 352 -2.69 -23.47 -16.59
C PRO A 352 -3.00 -23.43 -15.09
N SER A 353 -3.67 -24.48 -14.60
CA SER A 353 -3.97 -24.67 -13.18
C SER A 353 -4.67 -23.47 -12.53
N PHE A 354 -5.48 -22.73 -13.30
CA PHE A 354 -6.30 -21.63 -12.80
C PHE A 354 -7.61 -22.16 -12.24
N GLN A 355 -7.89 -21.81 -10.98
CA GLN A 355 -9.19 -22.02 -10.36
C GLN A 355 -9.93 -20.68 -10.32
N PRO A 356 -11.11 -20.57 -10.95
CA PRO A 356 -11.92 -19.37 -10.88
C PRO A 356 -12.31 -19.04 -9.44
N PRO A 357 -12.37 -17.75 -9.06
CA PRO A 357 -12.94 -17.37 -7.78
C PRO A 357 -14.44 -17.67 -7.76
N ASP A 358 -14.95 -18.02 -6.59
CA ASP A 358 -16.39 -18.13 -6.36
C ASP A 358 -17.05 -16.76 -6.53
N LEU A 359 -18.24 -16.73 -7.11
CA LEU A 359 -18.98 -15.49 -7.35
C LEU A 359 -19.88 -15.20 -6.15
N ALA A 360 -19.71 -14.02 -5.55
CA ALA A 360 -20.48 -13.61 -4.39
C ALA A 360 -21.99 -13.62 -4.68
N THR A 361 -22.76 -14.08 -3.70
CA THR A 361 -24.23 -14.11 -3.77
C THR A 361 -24.89 -13.10 -2.85
N THR A 362 -24.15 -12.65 -1.84
CA THR A 362 -24.53 -11.67 -0.84
C THR A 362 -23.54 -10.52 -0.84
N PHE A 363 -24.02 -9.32 -0.51
CA PHE A 363 -23.21 -8.11 -0.45
C PHE A 363 -23.59 -7.39 0.84
N GLN A 364 -22.64 -7.20 1.75
CA GLN A 364 -22.90 -6.64 3.07
C GLN A 364 -22.13 -5.34 3.25
N PRO A 365 -22.80 -4.18 3.28
CA PRO A 365 -22.13 -2.93 3.64
C PRO A 365 -21.36 -3.08 4.96
N GLY A 366 -20.12 -2.60 4.98
CA GLY A 366 -19.18 -2.75 6.09
C GLY A 366 -18.26 -3.97 5.99
N GLU A 367 -18.51 -4.93 5.09
CA GLU A 367 -17.60 -6.06 4.91
C GLU A 367 -16.23 -5.62 4.38
N ALA A 368 -15.17 -6.25 4.87
CA ALA A 368 -13.81 -5.97 4.43
C ALA A 368 -13.61 -6.52 3.02
N VAL A 369 -13.06 -5.69 2.13
CA VAL A 369 -12.85 -6.03 0.72
C VAL A 369 -11.43 -5.71 0.28
N LEU A 370 -10.98 -6.42 -0.75
CA LEU A 370 -9.71 -6.23 -1.43
C LEU A 370 -9.96 -5.87 -2.90
N ALA A 371 -9.47 -4.72 -3.34
CA ALA A 371 -9.41 -4.37 -4.75
C ALA A 371 -8.02 -4.73 -5.30
N LEU A 372 -8.01 -5.39 -6.45
CA LEU A 372 -6.78 -5.79 -7.15
C LEU A 372 -6.69 -5.07 -8.47
N GLY A 373 -5.54 -4.47 -8.77
CA GLY A 373 -5.37 -3.77 -10.03
C GLY A 373 -3.93 -3.46 -10.39
N PHE A 374 -3.71 -3.15 -11.65
CA PHE A 374 -2.43 -2.77 -12.23
C PHE A 374 -2.25 -1.25 -12.31
N GLY A 375 -2.93 -0.50 -11.43
CA GLY A 375 -2.76 0.95 -11.29
C GLY A 375 -1.45 1.35 -10.61
N ALA A 376 -1.10 2.63 -10.73
CA ALA A 376 0.10 3.32 -10.23
C ALA A 376 1.45 2.70 -10.69
N LEU A 377 1.72 1.45 -10.32
CA LEU A 377 3.00 0.74 -10.51
C LEU A 377 2.83 -0.65 -11.15
N GLY A 378 1.61 -1.01 -11.53
CA GLY A 378 1.26 -2.37 -11.95
C GLY A 378 2.04 -2.92 -13.14
N ARG A 379 2.37 -2.08 -14.12
CA ARG A 379 3.19 -2.49 -15.28
C ARG A 379 4.60 -2.91 -14.86
N ALA A 380 5.19 -2.30 -13.83
CA ALA A 380 6.52 -2.61 -13.34
C ALA A 380 6.51 -3.75 -12.30
N CYS A 381 5.54 -3.80 -11.39
CA CYS A 381 5.62 -4.61 -10.16
C CYS A 381 4.49 -5.65 -9.97
N GLY A 382 3.65 -5.88 -11.00
CA GLY A 382 2.47 -6.75 -10.90
C GLY A 382 1.31 -6.10 -10.16
N PRO A 383 0.20 -6.82 -9.92
CA PRO A 383 -1.00 -6.21 -9.35
C PRO A 383 -0.74 -5.66 -7.95
N SER A 384 -1.26 -4.47 -7.68
CA SER A 384 -1.37 -3.89 -6.36
C SER A 384 -2.63 -4.39 -5.66
N VAL A 385 -2.55 -4.58 -4.35
CA VAL A 385 -3.67 -4.96 -3.48
C VAL A 385 -4.06 -3.77 -2.62
N MET A 386 -5.33 -3.42 -2.58
CA MET A 386 -5.83 -2.28 -1.80
C MET A 386 -6.97 -2.76 -0.91
N GLY A 387 -6.80 -2.62 0.40
CA GLY A 387 -7.79 -2.93 1.41
C GLY A 387 -8.81 -1.80 1.58
N GLY A 388 -10.02 -2.18 1.96
CA GLY A 388 -11.09 -1.23 2.24
C GLY A 388 -12.33 -1.94 2.75
N VAL A 389 -13.46 -1.25 2.67
CA VAL A 389 -14.78 -1.78 3.00
C VAL A 389 -15.74 -1.58 1.85
N LEU A 390 -16.66 -2.53 1.67
CA LEU A 390 -17.84 -2.33 0.85
C LEU A 390 -18.70 -1.26 1.53
N SER A 391 -18.69 -0.04 1.02
CA SER A 391 -19.34 1.10 1.66
C SER A 391 -20.86 1.10 1.45
N ALA A 392 -21.30 0.72 0.26
CA ALA A 392 -22.72 0.74 -0.10
C ALA A 392 -23.03 -0.26 -1.21
N VAL A 393 -24.27 -0.76 -1.18
CA VAL A 393 -24.86 -1.61 -2.21
C VAL A 393 -26.09 -0.89 -2.74
N VAL A 394 -26.07 -0.50 -4.01
CA VAL A 394 -27.14 0.31 -4.61
C VAL A 394 -28.04 -0.56 -5.46
N GLY A 395 -29.35 -0.50 -5.19
CA GLY A 395 -30.41 -1.19 -5.95
C GLY A 395 -30.74 -2.59 -5.42
N THR A 396 -31.95 -3.05 -5.72
CA THR A 396 -32.45 -4.39 -5.43
C THR A 396 -33.13 -4.97 -6.69
N PRO A 397 -32.47 -5.89 -7.43
CA PRO A 397 -31.13 -6.44 -7.20
C PRO A 397 -30.00 -5.40 -7.34
N PRO A 398 -28.79 -5.66 -6.81
CA PRO A 398 -27.66 -4.74 -6.87
C PRO A 398 -27.28 -4.34 -8.30
N VAL A 399 -27.14 -3.04 -8.54
CA VAL A 399 -26.72 -2.46 -9.84
C VAL A 399 -25.39 -1.71 -9.76
N MET A 400 -24.94 -1.37 -8.56
CA MET A 400 -23.66 -0.70 -8.29
C MET A 400 -23.20 -1.04 -6.87
N LEU A 401 -21.90 -1.27 -6.72
CA LEU A 401 -21.23 -1.36 -5.41
C LEU A 401 -20.34 -0.14 -5.23
N GLN A 402 -20.23 0.36 -4.00
CA GLN A 402 -19.27 1.40 -3.62
C GLN A 402 -18.21 0.82 -2.68
N SER A 403 -16.93 1.10 -2.91
CA SER A 403 -15.83 0.67 -2.03
C SER A 403 -14.94 1.83 -1.58
N THR A 404 -14.26 1.66 -0.44
CA THR A 404 -13.23 2.59 0.07
C THR A 404 -11.79 2.23 -0.31
N CYS A 405 -11.56 1.09 -0.99
CA CYS A 405 -10.23 0.73 -1.47
C CYS A 405 -9.64 1.89 -2.28
N ALA A 406 -8.41 2.32 -2.01
CA ALA A 406 -7.80 3.36 -2.85
C ALA A 406 -7.49 2.80 -4.24
N VAL A 407 -8.28 3.12 -5.26
CA VAL A 407 -8.04 2.63 -6.62
C VAL A 407 -7.53 3.74 -7.52
N HIS A 408 -6.60 3.39 -8.41
CA HIS A 408 -5.89 4.34 -9.27
C HIS A 408 -6.21 4.10 -10.74
N ALA A 409 -5.89 5.08 -11.59
CA ALA A 409 -5.85 4.87 -13.03
C ALA A 409 -5.05 3.60 -13.36
N GLY A 410 -5.63 2.73 -14.21
CA GLY A 410 -5.12 1.38 -14.48
C GLY A 410 -5.74 0.26 -13.63
N SER A 411 -6.52 0.57 -12.60
CA SER A 411 -7.24 -0.44 -11.78
C SER A 411 -8.60 -0.84 -12.35
N SER A 412 -9.15 -0.05 -13.28
CA SER A 412 -10.42 -0.33 -13.96
C SER A 412 -10.42 -1.72 -14.61
N GLY A 413 -11.46 -2.51 -14.36
CA GLY A 413 -11.63 -3.88 -14.80
C GLY A 413 -11.04 -4.94 -13.85
N GLY A 414 -10.33 -4.50 -12.81
CA GLY A 414 -9.75 -5.36 -11.78
C GLY A 414 -10.79 -5.88 -10.79
N PRO A 415 -10.52 -7.00 -10.09
CA PRO A 415 -11.50 -7.62 -9.21
C PRO A 415 -11.63 -6.90 -7.87
N LEU A 416 -12.86 -6.84 -7.37
CA LEU A 416 -13.21 -6.53 -5.99
C LEU A 416 -13.60 -7.84 -5.29
N LEU A 417 -12.83 -8.21 -4.27
CA LEU A 417 -12.96 -9.49 -3.56
C LEU A 417 -13.34 -9.28 -2.10
N SER A 418 -14.03 -10.26 -1.52
CA SER A 418 -14.19 -10.33 -0.06
C SER A 418 -12.83 -10.64 0.57
N ALA A 419 -12.45 -9.87 1.58
CA ALA A 419 -11.22 -10.15 2.33
C ALA A 419 -11.36 -11.40 3.22
N HIS A 420 -12.58 -11.87 3.48
CA HIS A 420 -12.86 -13.01 4.35
C HIS A 420 -12.71 -14.36 3.62
N ASP A 421 -13.43 -14.56 2.53
CA ASP A 421 -13.48 -15.84 1.81
C ASP A 421 -12.89 -15.77 0.39
N GLY A 422 -12.57 -14.56 -0.10
CA GLY A 422 -12.03 -14.37 -1.43
C GLY A 422 -13.06 -14.44 -2.57
N CYS A 423 -14.36 -14.48 -2.26
CA CYS A 423 -15.40 -14.43 -3.29
C CYS A 423 -15.29 -13.13 -4.11
N LEU A 424 -15.55 -13.22 -5.41
CA LEU A 424 -15.61 -12.07 -6.31
C LEU A 424 -16.93 -11.33 -6.13
N LEU A 425 -16.88 -10.09 -5.64
CA LEU A 425 -18.05 -9.22 -5.51
C LEU A 425 -18.36 -8.46 -6.80
N GLY A 426 -17.34 -8.12 -7.59
CA GLY A 426 -17.53 -7.33 -8.79
C GLY A 426 -16.22 -6.92 -9.44
N ILE A 427 -16.31 -6.04 -10.44
CA ILE A 427 -15.15 -5.43 -11.08
C ILE A 427 -15.13 -3.92 -10.85
N VAL A 428 -13.95 -3.37 -10.57
CA VAL A 428 -13.72 -1.93 -10.37
C VAL A 428 -14.00 -1.19 -11.67
N ALA A 429 -14.85 -0.16 -11.66
CA ALA A 429 -15.23 0.55 -12.88
C ALA A 429 -14.65 1.98 -12.93
N SER A 430 -14.87 2.78 -11.90
CA SER A 430 -14.49 4.19 -11.90
C SER A 430 -14.32 4.78 -10.51
N ASN A 431 -13.66 5.93 -10.43
CA ASN A 431 -13.58 6.76 -9.23
C ASN A 431 -14.61 7.90 -9.28
N ALA A 432 -15.02 8.37 -8.10
CA ALA A 432 -15.70 9.64 -7.98
C ALA A 432 -14.75 10.78 -8.36
N ARG A 433 -15.26 11.70 -9.17
CA ARG A 433 -14.54 12.87 -9.63
C ARG A 433 -15.41 14.10 -9.45
N ASP A 434 -14.85 15.10 -8.79
CA ASP A 434 -15.39 16.45 -8.81
C ASP A 434 -14.83 17.16 -10.04
N ASN A 435 -15.70 17.39 -11.02
CA ASN A 435 -15.32 18.06 -12.26
C ASN A 435 -15.10 19.56 -12.07
N THR A 436 -15.74 20.18 -11.06
CA THR A 436 -15.57 21.60 -10.74
C THR A 436 -14.22 21.83 -10.08
N ALA A 437 -13.83 20.96 -9.14
CA ALA A 437 -12.53 21.02 -8.48
C ALA A 437 -11.41 20.28 -9.24
N GLY A 438 -11.71 19.62 -10.37
CA GLY A 438 -10.76 18.79 -11.12
C GLY A 438 -10.17 17.61 -10.33
N THR A 439 -10.77 17.26 -9.20
CA THR A 439 -10.19 16.36 -8.19
C THR A 439 -10.82 14.97 -8.28
N THR A 440 -9.99 13.94 -8.24
CA THR A 440 -10.45 12.54 -8.20
C THR A 440 -10.26 11.99 -6.80
N TYR A 441 -11.27 11.30 -6.27
CA TYR A 441 -11.27 10.72 -4.93
C TYR A 441 -11.03 9.21 -5.01
N PRO A 442 -9.80 8.72 -4.78
CA PRO A 442 -9.45 7.30 -5.00
C PRO A 442 -10.13 6.35 -3.99
N HIS A 443 -10.46 6.84 -2.79
CA HIS A 443 -11.17 6.09 -1.75
C HIS A 443 -12.69 6.12 -1.91
N LEU A 444 -13.20 6.61 -3.04
CA LEU A 444 -14.61 6.60 -3.36
C LEU A 444 -14.76 6.09 -4.79
N ASN A 445 -14.96 4.79 -4.95
CA ASN A 445 -15.03 4.15 -6.26
C ASN A 445 -16.28 3.28 -6.42
N PHE A 446 -16.67 3.13 -7.68
CA PHE A 446 -17.86 2.43 -8.11
C PHE A 446 -17.46 1.15 -8.85
N CYS A 447 -18.10 0.04 -8.47
CA CYS A 447 -17.83 -1.29 -9.01
C CYS A 447 -19.12 -1.87 -9.60
N ILE A 448 -18.96 -2.68 -10.65
CA ILE A 448 -20.04 -3.42 -11.30
C ILE A 448 -20.24 -4.74 -10.54
N PRO A 449 -21.41 -4.97 -9.89
CA PRO A 449 -21.65 -6.19 -9.14
C PRO A 449 -21.56 -7.45 -10.00
N ILE A 450 -20.96 -8.51 -9.47
CA ILE A 450 -20.84 -9.80 -10.17
C ILE A 450 -22.21 -10.45 -10.43
N SER A 451 -23.22 -10.10 -9.63
CA SER A 451 -24.59 -10.59 -9.76
C SER A 451 -25.20 -10.24 -11.13
N LEU A 452 -24.81 -9.10 -11.73
CA LEU A 452 -25.22 -8.71 -13.08
C LEU A 452 -24.61 -9.61 -14.17
N LEU A 453 -23.43 -10.18 -13.90
CA LEU A 453 -22.66 -10.96 -14.86
C LEU A 453 -22.83 -12.48 -14.69
N ARG A 454 -23.34 -12.94 -13.55
CA ARG A 454 -23.48 -14.37 -13.22
C ARG A 454 -24.28 -15.15 -14.28
N ALA A 455 -25.49 -14.69 -14.60
CA ALA A 455 -26.35 -15.35 -15.58
C ALA A 455 -25.80 -15.24 -17.03
N PRO A 456 -25.35 -14.07 -17.51
CA PRO A 456 -24.66 -13.96 -18.80
C PRO A 456 -23.44 -14.88 -18.94
N LEU A 457 -22.57 -14.94 -17.93
CA LEU A 457 -21.39 -15.79 -17.91
C LEU A 457 -21.76 -17.28 -18.00
N ALA A 458 -22.75 -17.72 -17.21
CA ALA A 458 -23.21 -19.10 -17.25
C ALA A 458 -23.76 -19.48 -18.63
N ARG A 459 -24.62 -18.63 -19.22
CA ARG A 459 -25.17 -18.84 -20.57
C ARG A 459 -24.10 -18.86 -21.65
N TYR A 460 -23.13 -17.94 -21.58
CA TYR A 460 -22.01 -17.91 -22.52
C TYR A 460 -21.16 -19.18 -22.42
N ARG A 461 -20.84 -19.64 -21.21
CA ARG A 461 -20.08 -20.88 -21.01
C ARG A 461 -20.78 -22.12 -21.57
N CYS A 462 -22.11 -22.16 -21.55
CA CYS A 462 -22.87 -23.28 -22.12
C CYS A 462 -23.05 -23.18 -23.64
N SER A 463 -23.21 -21.97 -24.19
CA SER A 463 -23.62 -21.77 -25.59
C SER A 463 -22.51 -21.29 -26.54
N GLY A 464 -21.44 -20.71 -26.00
CA GLY A 464 -20.44 -19.97 -26.78
C GLY A 464 -20.95 -18.69 -27.45
N ASN A 465 -22.23 -18.33 -27.26
CA ASN A 465 -22.88 -17.24 -27.98
C ASN A 465 -22.71 -15.88 -27.25
N PRO A 466 -22.01 -14.89 -27.84
CA PRO A 466 -21.82 -13.58 -27.24
C PRO A 466 -23.12 -12.81 -26.92
N ALA A 467 -24.23 -13.14 -27.60
CA ALA A 467 -25.53 -12.54 -27.34
C ALA A 467 -26.03 -12.77 -25.90
N ALA A 468 -25.45 -13.72 -25.17
CA ALA A 468 -25.70 -13.92 -23.74
C ALA A 468 -25.48 -12.65 -22.89
N PHE A 469 -24.61 -11.73 -23.34
CA PHE A 469 -24.30 -10.48 -22.65
C PHE A 469 -25.16 -9.28 -23.09
N ALA A 470 -25.99 -9.42 -24.14
CA ALA A 470 -26.86 -8.36 -24.63
C ALA A 470 -27.76 -7.70 -23.56
N PRO A 471 -28.27 -8.43 -22.52
CA PRO A 471 -29.05 -7.81 -21.45
C PRO A 471 -28.33 -6.69 -20.69
N LEU A 472 -26.99 -6.64 -20.69
CA LEU A 472 -26.23 -5.55 -20.07
C LEU A 472 -26.54 -4.18 -20.72
N ASN A 473 -26.93 -4.17 -22.00
CA ASN A 473 -27.31 -2.93 -22.69
C ASN A 473 -28.75 -2.48 -22.35
N ALA A 474 -29.57 -3.38 -21.84
CA ALA A 474 -30.98 -3.14 -21.49
C ALA A 474 -31.14 -2.73 -20.01
N ALA A 475 -30.25 -1.86 -19.52
CA ALA A 475 -30.29 -1.40 -18.14
C ALA A 475 -31.53 -0.53 -17.83
N SER A 476 -32.14 -0.75 -16.67
CA SER A 476 -33.28 0.02 -16.18
C SER A 476 -32.94 1.49 -15.96
N GLU A 477 -33.95 2.37 -15.97
CA GLU A 477 -33.76 3.78 -15.63
C GLU A 477 -33.18 3.98 -14.23
N GLY A 478 -33.55 3.12 -13.27
CA GLY A 478 -32.97 3.13 -11.93
C GLY A 478 -31.47 2.86 -11.93
N ALA A 479 -31.01 1.88 -12.72
CA ALA A 479 -29.57 1.61 -12.87
C ALA A 479 -28.85 2.79 -13.54
N ARG A 480 -29.45 3.37 -14.58
CA ARG A 480 -28.90 4.55 -15.27
C ARG A 480 -28.79 5.75 -14.35
N ALA A 481 -29.82 6.02 -13.54
CA ALA A 481 -29.81 7.10 -12.56
C ALA A 481 -28.73 6.90 -11.49
N ALA A 482 -28.58 5.67 -10.98
CA ALA A 482 -27.53 5.33 -10.02
C ALA A 482 -26.13 5.60 -10.58
N TRP A 483 -25.82 5.14 -11.79
CA TRP A 483 -24.53 5.37 -12.46
C TRP A 483 -24.28 6.81 -12.89
N ARG A 484 -25.33 7.63 -12.97
CA ARG A 484 -25.23 9.09 -13.17
C ARG A 484 -25.19 9.88 -11.85
N LEU A 485 -25.22 9.18 -10.71
CA LEU A 485 -25.34 9.78 -9.36
C LEU A 485 -26.53 10.75 -9.25
N GLN A 486 -27.62 10.45 -9.95
CA GLN A 486 -28.84 11.24 -9.94
C GLN A 486 -29.80 10.72 -8.88
N GLN A 487 -30.40 11.64 -8.11
CA GLN A 487 -31.52 11.27 -7.25
C GLN A 487 -32.69 10.81 -8.14
N ARG A 488 -33.38 9.73 -7.73
CA ARG A 488 -34.69 9.43 -8.32
C ARG A 488 -35.58 10.66 -8.10
N PRO A 489 -36.34 11.12 -9.11
CA PRO A 489 -37.43 12.04 -8.83
C PRO A 489 -38.31 11.40 -7.75
N PRO A 490 -38.78 12.14 -6.73
CA PRO A 490 -39.81 11.62 -5.84
C PRO A 490 -40.97 11.17 -6.73
N SER A 491 -41.30 9.87 -6.69
CA SER A 491 -42.51 9.35 -7.33
C SER A 491 -43.67 10.17 -6.79
N LYS A 492 -44.36 10.90 -7.67
CA LYS A 492 -45.59 11.61 -7.30
C LYS A 492 -46.51 10.60 -6.61
N LEU A 493 -46.84 10.90 -5.35
CA LEU A 493 -47.84 10.21 -4.52
C LEU A 493 -49.18 10.08 -5.24
#